data_AF-A0A210W0E3-F1
#
_entry.id   AF-A0A210W0E3-F1
#
_cell.length_a   1.000
_cell.length_b   1.000
_cell.length_c   1.000
_cell.angle_alpha   90.00
_cell.angle_beta   90.00
_cell.angle_gamma   90.00
#
_symmetry.space_group_name_H-M   'P 1'
#
loop_
_entity.id
_entity.type
_entity.pdbx_description
1 polymer ?
#
loop_
_entity_poly.entity_id
_entity_poly.type
_entity_poly.pdbx_seq_one_letter_code
_entity_poly.pdbx_strand_id
1 'polypeptide(L)' 'MPDIPDWLQWPAFAASLLGEWWVGSRSAGRRNVGFWILMLSNVLWALWGWSSGAWALVTLQACLAVTNVRGSLKAER' A
#
# COMPACT_ATOMS: atom_id res chain seq x y z
N MET A 1 10.48 -20.75 3.64
CA MET A 1 9.79 -19.52 3.19
C MET A 1 10.75 -18.78 2.28
N PRO A 2 10.30 -18.05 1.24
CA PRO A 2 11.22 -17.21 0.48
C PRO A 2 11.90 -16.22 1.43
N ASP A 3 13.22 -16.13 1.36
CA ASP A 3 14.01 -15.20 2.18
C ASP A 3 13.79 -13.78 1.67
N ILE A 4 12.72 -13.14 2.15
CA ILE A 4 12.44 -11.75 1.82
C ILE A 4 13.41 -10.86 2.61
N PRO A 5 14.12 -9.93 1.95
CA PRO A 5 15.10 -9.12 2.63
C PRO A 5 14.48 -8.16 3.66
N ASP A 6 15.08 -8.05 4.84
CA ASP A 6 14.63 -7.13 5.89
C ASP A 6 14.62 -5.66 5.45
N TRP A 7 15.45 -5.30 4.46
CA TRP A 7 15.45 -3.94 3.92
C TRP A 7 14.16 -3.58 3.18
N LEU A 8 13.29 -4.54 2.81
CA LEU A 8 12.04 -4.32 2.08
C LEU A 8 11.06 -3.39 2.83
N GLN A 9 11.16 -3.32 4.16
CA GLN A 9 10.39 -2.39 4.98
C GLN A 9 10.62 -0.92 4.60
N TRP A 10 11.83 -0.56 4.15
CA TRP A 10 12.19 0.82 3.81
C TRP A 10 11.56 1.30 2.50
N PRO A 11 11.62 0.54 1.39
CA PRO A 11 10.82 0.80 0.19
C PRO A 11 9.32 0.83 0.49
N ALA A 12 8.81 -0.09 1.32
CA ALA A 12 7.41 -0.12 1.71
C ALA A 12 7.00 1.19 2.41
N PHE A 13 7.82 1.66 3.36
CA PHE A 13 7.66 2.94 4.04
C PHE A 13 7.69 4.12 3.08
N ALA A 14 8.72 4.20 2.23
CA ALA A 14 8.88 5.31 1.28
C ALA A 14 7.70 5.38 0.29
N ALA A 15 7.24 4.22 -0.20
CA ALA A 15 6.07 4.14 -1.05
C ALA A 15 4.81 4.62 -0.32
N SER A 16 4.57 4.21 0.92
CA SER A 16 3.41 4.72 1.69
C SER A 16 3.42 6.24 1.81
N LEU A 17 4.57 6.84 2.15
CA LEU A 17 4.70 8.28 2.29
C LEU A 17 4.44 9.03 0.96
N LEU A 18 5.01 8.53 -0.13
CA LEU A 18 4.82 9.10 -1.47
C LEU A 18 3.37 8.96 -1.94
N GLY A 19 2.75 7.80 -1.68
CA GLY A 19 1.38 7.53 -2.03
C GLY A 19 0.40 8.45 -1.31
N GLU A 20 0.52 8.57 0.02
CA GLU A 20 -0.28 9.48 0.83
C GLU A 20 -0.12 10.95 0.38
N TRP A 21 1.11 11.39 0.12
CA TRP A 21 1.39 12.74 -0.36
C TRP A 21 0.67 13.05 -1.69
N TRP A 22 0.69 12.10 -2.62
CA TRP A 22 0.07 12.27 -3.93
C TRP A 22 -1.45 12.15 -3.89
N VAL A 23 -2.01 11.28 -3.05
CA VAL A 23 -3.45 11.17 -2.80
C VAL A 23 -4.02 12.44 -2.13
N GLY A 24 -3.24 13.11 -1.28
CA GLY A 24 -3.61 14.38 -0.68
C GLY A 24 -3.61 15.57 -1.66
N SER A 25 -3.11 15.38 -2.89
CA SER A 25 -3.02 16.45 -3.88
C SER A 25 -4.39 16.81 -4.49
N ARG A 26 -4.58 18.09 -4.86
CA ARG A 26 -5.83 18.56 -5.51
C ARG A 26 -6.01 18.07 -6.95
N SER A 27 -4.95 17.59 -7.60
CA SER A 27 -4.99 17.12 -8.99
C SER A 27 -5.49 15.68 -9.08
N ALA A 28 -6.53 15.43 -9.87
CA ALA A 28 -7.10 14.10 -10.08
C ALA A 28 -6.06 13.08 -10.60
N GLY A 29 -5.15 13.50 -11.49
CA GLY A 29 -4.08 12.65 -11.99
C GLY A 29 -3.08 12.23 -10.91
N ARG A 30 -2.67 13.17 -10.04
CA ARG A 30 -1.79 12.87 -8.90
C ARG A 30 -2.47 11.96 -7.89
N ARG A 31 -3.77 12.14 -7.65
CA ARG A 31 -4.55 11.26 -6.76
C ARG A 31 -4.58 9.82 -7.25
N ASN A 32 -4.80 9.60 -8.56
CA ASN A 32 -4.80 8.26 -9.14
C ASN A 32 -3.42 7.59 -9.02
N VAL A 33 -2.34 8.31 -9.32
CA VAL A 33 -1.00 7.72 -9.17
C VAL A 33 -0.68 7.43 -7.70
N GLY A 34 -1.03 8.34 -6.78
CA GLY A 34 -0.87 8.11 -5.34
C GLY A 34 -1.62 6.87 -4.85
N PHE A 35 -2.82 6.61 -5.38
CA PHE A 35 -3.60 5.41 -5.08
C PHE A 35 -2.84 4.13 -5.47
N TRP A 36 -2.30 4.07 -6.69
CA TRP A 36 -1.53 2.90 -7.13
C TRP A 36 -0.24 2.72 -6.34
N ILE A 37 0.42 3.81 -5.94
CA ILE A 37 1.59 3.77 -5.06
C ILE A 37 1.22 3.20 -3.68
N LEU A 38 0.08 3.60 -3.09
CA LEU A 38 -0.40 3.00 -1.84
C LEU A 38 -0.75 1.52 -1.98
N MET A 39 -1.28 1.12 -3.13
CA MET A 39 -1.55 -0.30 -3.37
C MET A 39 -0.25 -1.11 -3.44
N LEU A 40 0.78 -0.56 -4.09
CA LEU A 40 2.11 -1.16 -4.11
C LEU A 40 2.72 -1.25 -2.70
N SER A 41 2.62 -0.18 -1.90
CA SER A 41 3.15 -0.19 -0.53
C SER A 41 2.46 -1.23 0.35
N ASN A 42 1.15 -1.45 0.18
CA ASN A 42 0.42 -2.50 0.87
C ASN A 42 0.94 -3.89 0.53
N VAL A 43 1.26 -4.16 -0.74
CA VAL A 43 1.85 -5.44 -1.16
C VAL A 43 3.23 -5.63 -0.55
N LEU A 44 4.08 -4.60 -0.56
CA LEU A 44 5.42 -4.67 0.03
C LEU A 44 5.37 -4.97 1.54
N TRP A 45 4.50 -4.28 2.28
CA TRP A 45 4.29 -4.55 3.70
C TRP A 45 3.71 -5.93 3.99
N ALA A 46 2.80 -6.44 3.15
CA ALA A 46 2.25 -7.78 3.28
C ALA A 46 3.31 -8.86 3.03
N LEU A 47 4.17 -8.68 2.01
CA LEU A 47 5.26 -9.60 1.71
C LEU A 47 6.27 -9.68 2.86
N TRP A 48 6.74 -8.53 3.33
CA TRP A 48 7.65 -8.48 4.47
C TRP A 48 6.99 -9.01 5.75
N GLY A 49 5.74 -8.63 6.03
CA GLY A 49 5.02 -9.10 7.21
C GLY A 49 4.81 -10.61 7.21
N TRP A 50 4.61 -11.22 6.03
CA TRP A 50 4.50 -12.67 5.90
C TRP A 50 5.81 -13.37 6.26
N SER A 51 6.96 -12.89 5.78
CA SER A 51 8.27 -13.49 6.12
C SER A 51 8.65 -13.29 7.59
N SER A 52 8.25 -12.17 8.19
CA SER A 52 8.57 -11.83 9.59
C SER A 52 7.53 -12.35 10.60
N GLY A 53 6.50 -13.07 10.16
CA GLY A 53 5.42 -13.58 11.02
C GLY A 53 4.49 -12.50 11.60
N ALA A 54 4.51 -11.28 11.04
CA ALA A 54 3.71 -10.14 11.46
C ALA A 54 2.28 -10.21 10.89
N TRP A 55 1.51 -11.22 11.28
CA TRP A 55 0.17 -11.50 10.74
C TRP A 55 -0.84 -10.36 10.91
N ALA A 56 -0.73 -9.58 11.98
CA ALA A 56 -1.56 -8.39 12.18
C ALA A 56 -1.32 -7.34 11.08
N LEU A 57 -0.06 -7.11 10.71
CA LEU A 57 0.32 -6.20 9.64
C LEU A 57 -0.18 -6.70 8.29
N VAL A 58 0.02 -7.98 7.98
CA VAL A 58 -0.48 -8.59 6.72
C VAL A 58 -1.99 -8.43 6.59
N THR A 59 -2.73 -8.72 7.67
CA THR A 59 -4.20 -8.60 7.69
C THR A 59 -4.64 -7.16 7.50
N LEU A 60 -3.96 -6.21 8.15
CA LEU A 60 -4.20 -4.78 7.97
C LEU A 60 -4.00 -4.37 6.50
N GLN A 61 -2.89 -4.77 5.87
CA GLN A 61 -2.64 -4.44 4.47
C GLN A 61 -3.72 -5.01 3.54
N ALA A 62 -4.22 -6.22 3.80
CA ALA A 62 -5.32 -6.81 3.05
C ALA A 62 -6.62 -6.01 3.21
N CYS A 63 -6.97 -5.63 4.44
CA CYS A 63 -8.12 -4.77 4.71
C CYS A 63 -8.01 -3.43 3.99
N LEU A 64 -6.86 -2.77 4.05
CA LEU A 64 -6.60 -1.49 3.39
C LEU A 64 -6.69 -1.60 1.86
N ALA A 65 -6.15 -2.68 1.27
CA ALA A 65 -6.28 -2.93 -0.15
C ALA A 65 -7.76 -3.05 -0.56
N VAL A 66 -8.57 -3.80 0.20
CA VAL A 66 -10.01 -3.94 -0.05
C VAL A 66 -10.74 -2.61 0.08
N THR A 67 -10.49 -1.82 1.14
CA THR A 67 -11.15 -0.52 1.32
C THR A 67 -10.76 0.48 0.24
N ASN A 68 -9.48 0.48 -0.17
CA ASN A 68 -8.97 1.34 -1.23
C ASN A 68 -9.62 0.97 -2.58
N VAL A 69 -9.63 -0.32 -2.97
CA VAL A 69 -10.29 -0.77 -4.21
C VAL A 69 -11.78 -0.44 -4.21
N ARG A 70 -12.50 -0.68 -3.11
CA ARG A 70 -13.92 -0.32 -2.98
C ARG A 70 -14.14 1.19 -3.13
N GLY A 71 -13.27 2.01 -2.54
CA GLY A 71 -13.33 3.47 -2.67
C GLY A 71 -13.09 3.95 -4.10
N SER A 72 -12.13 3.35 -4.81
CA SER A 72 -11.83 3.68 -6.21
C SER A 72 -12.98 3.32 -7.15
N LEU A 73 -13.55 2.12 -7.03
CA LEU A 73 -14.71 1.70 -7.82
C LEU A 73 -15.95 2.58 -7.59
N LYS A 74 -16.08 3.18 -6.40
CA LYS A 74 -17.19 4.10 -6.09
C LYS A 74 -16.92 5.53 -6.57
N ALA A 75 -15.66 5.94 -6.67
CA ALA A 75 -15.27 7.26 -7.18
C ALA A 75 -15.41 7.39 -8.70
N GLU A 76 -15.47 6.27 -9.43
CA GLU A 76 -15.73 6.23 -10.87
C GLU A 76 -17.24 6.22 -11.24
N ARG A 77 -18.15 6.27 -10.24
CA ARG A 77 -19.59 6.56 -10.43
C ARG A 77 -19.90 8.02 -10.12
#